data_AF-B7IZG6-F1
#
_entry.id   AF-B7IZG6-F1
#
_cell.length_a   1.000
_cell.length_b   1.000
_cell.length_c   1.000
_cell.angle_alpha   90.00
_cell.angle_beta   90.00
_cell.angle_gamma   90.00
#
_symmetry.space_group_name_H-M   'P 1'
#
loop_
_entity.id
_entity.type
_entity.pdbx_description
1 polymer ?
#
loop_
_entity_poly.entity_id
_entity_poly.type
_entity_poly.pdbx_seq_one_letter_code
_entity_poly.pdbx_strand_id
1 'polypeptide(L)'
;MAFVRQHPDYPKFRKKVGVMPDFSGSKLADQEQLIGAQDGVNRNFRFVHVPLRNSEKIYKNGMRMKRASNEGNLDGDYYINYFTGEILFSSKQVPQPTCVIAVDYKYTSEL
;
A
#
# COMPACT_ATOMS: atom_id res chain seq x y z
N MET A 1 11.23 -67.72 -3.55
CA MET A 1 11.18 -66.29 -3.96
C MET A 1 10.33 -65.55 -2.92
N ALA A 2 10.88 -64.59 -2.20
CA ALA A 2 10.18 -63.87 -1.13
C ALA A 2 9.49 -62.61 -1.70
N PHE A 3 8.18 -62.48 -1.50
CA PHE A 3 7.41 -61.31 -1.93
C PHE A 3 7.57 -60.20 -0.88
N VAL A 4 8.29 -59.13 -1.22
CA VAL A 4 8.44 -57.94 -0.38
C VAL A 4 7.17 -57.08 -0.54
N ARG A 5 6.43 -56.87 0.56
CA ARG A 5 5.28 -55.95 0.59
C ARG A 5 5.72 -54.61 1.19
N GLN A 6 5.44 -53.51 0.50
CA GLN A 6 5.69 -52.18 1.03
C GLN A 6 4.78 -51.92 2.24
N HIS A 7 5.38 -51.49 3.36
CA HIS A 7 4.65 -51.16 4.58
C HIS A 7 3.84 -49.88 4.34
N PRO A 8 2.57 -49.81 4.77
CA PRO A 8 1.65 -48.70 4.41
C PRO A 8 2.07 -47.30 4.89
N ASP A 9 3.11 -47.18 5.72
CA ASP A 9 3.43 -45.95 6.45
C ASP A 9 4.84 -45.38 6.25
N TYR A 10 5.65 -45.84 5.27
CA TYR A 10 7.00 -45.27 5.09
C TYR A 10 7.48 -45.14 3.62
N PRO A 11 8.31 -44.11 3.29
CA PRO A 11 8.54 -42.87 4.03
C PRO A 11 7.68 -41.74 3.45
N LYS A 12 6.93 -41.04 4.31
CA LYS A 12 6.26 -39.79 3.95
C LYS A 12 7.34 -38.74 3.69
N PHE A 13 7.75 -38.55 2.43
CA PHE A 13 8.70 -37.50 2.06
C PHE A 13 8.20 -36.17 2.63
N ARG A 14 9.07 -35.49 3.38
CA ARG A 14 8.77 -34.18 3.94
C ARG A 14 8.73 -33.19 2.78
N LYS A 15 7.54 -32.99 2.17
CA LYS A 15 7.34 -31.98 1.12
C LYS A 15 7.73 -30.63 1.72
N LYS A 16 8.86 -30.08 1.27
CA LYS A 16 9.25 -28.71 1.61
C LYS A 16 8.29 -27.80 0.87
N VAL A 17 7.17 -27.48 1.51
CA VAL A 17 6.26 -26.42 1.07
C VAL A 17 7.00 -25.12 1.30
N GLY A 18 7.79 -24.71 0.30
CA GLY A 18 8.34 -23.37 0.27
C GLY A 18 7.18 -22.40 0.04
N VAL A 19 6.95 -21.51 0.99
CA VAL A 19 6.13 -20.33 0.72
C VAL A 19 6.95 -19.49 -0.24
N MET A 20 6.52 -19.38 -1.49
CA MET A 20 7.15 -18.46 -2.43
C MET A 20 6.94 -17.04 -1.89
N PRO A 21 7.98 -16.19 -1.86
CA PRO A 21 7.80 -14.76 -1.67
C PRO A 21 6.76 -14.28 -2.68
N ASP A 22 5.79 -13.53 -2.18
CA ASP A 22 4.64 -12.93 -2.83
C ASP A 22 4.89 -12.50 -4.28
N PHE A 23 4.64 -13.41 -5.23
CA PHE A 23 4.68 -13.16 -6.67
C PHE A 23 3.37 -12.51 -7.13
N SER A 24 3.05 -11.34 -6.58
CA SER A 24 1.87 -10.57 -6.97
C SER A 24 2.11 -9.64 -8.17
N GLY A 25 3.35 -9.58 -8.69
CA GLY A 25 3.75 -8.63 -9.73
C GLY A 25 3.64 -7.16 -9.31
N SER A 26 3.34 -6.89 -8.03
CA SER A 26 3.24 -5.55 -7.48
C SER A 26 4.62 -4.96 -7.22
N LYS A 27 4.80 -3.70 -7.59
CA LYS A 27 5.97 -2.88 -7.26
C LYS A 27 5.71 -2.10 -5.98
N LEU A 28 6.79 -1.73 -5.30
CA LEU A 28 6.76 -0.86 -4.13
C LEU A 28 7.20 0.53 -4.56
N ALA A 29 6.45 1.54 -4.14
CA ALA A 29 6.87 2.93 -4.17
C ALA A 29 7.15 3.31 -2.72
N ASP A 30 8.40 3.69 -2.43
CA ASP A 30 8.86 4.06 -1.09
C ASP A 30 9.22 5.55 -1.08
N GLN A 31 8.72 6.26 -0.06
CA GLN A 31 8.92 7.70 0.15
C GLN A 31 8.61 8.57 -1.07
N GLU A 32 7.59 8.20 -1.84
CA GLU A 32 7.21 8.96 -3.03
C GLU A 32 6.60 10.32 -2.65
N GLN A 33 6.94 11.33 -3.44
CA GLN A 33 6.34 12.66 -3.35
C GLN A 33 5.07 12.74 -4.18
N LEU A 34 4.03 13.34 -3.60
CA LEU A 34 2.75 13.54 -4.26
C LEU A 34 2.81 14.68 -5.28
N ILE A 35 2.04 14.54 -6.34
CA ILE A 35 1.83 15.60 -7.34
C ILE A 35 0.79 16.58 -6.80
N GLY A 36 1.19 17.82 -6.60
CA GLY A 36 0.30 18.91 -6.17
C GLY A 36 1.07 20.06 -5.54
N ALA A 37 0.48 21.26 -5.55
CA ALA A 37 1.06 22.41 -4.85
C ALA A 37 0.91 22.25 -3.34
N GLN A 38 2.01 22.40 -2.58
CA GLN A 38 2.02 22.45 -1.13
C GLN A 38 2.04 23.92 -0.69
N ASP A 39 0.89 24.58 -0.72
CA ASP A 39 0.74 26.01 -0.42
C ASP A 39 -0.03 26.26 0.89
N GLY A 40 -0.42 25.21 1.62
CA GLY A 40 -1.25 25.32 2.83
C GLY A 40 -2.73 25.52 2.56
N VAL A 41 -3.15 25.64 1.29
CA VAL A 41 -4.53 25.86 0.87
C VAL A 41 -5.06 24.67 0.06
N ASN A 42 -4.24 24.16 -0.86
CA ASN A 42 -4.58 23.06 -1.73
C ASN A 42 -4.69 21.75 -0.94
N ARG A 43 -5.82 21.08 -1.11
CA ARG A 43 -6.15 19.81 -0.43
C ARG A 43 -6.04 18.61 -1.35
N ASN A 44 -5.97 18.86 -2.65
CA ASN A 44 -6.05 17.84 -3.67
C ASN A 44 -4.64 17.54 -4.17
N PHE A 45 -4.25 16.28 -4.01
CA PHE A 45 -2.97 15.76 -4.46
C PHE A 45 -3.20 14.48 -5.25
N ARG A 46 -2.22 14.08 -6.06
CA ARG A 46 -2.30 12.84 -6.84
C ARG A 46 -1.05 12.00 -6.63
N PHE A 47 -1.23 10.69 -6.60
CA PHE A 47 -0.13 9.76 -6.72
C PHE A 47 0.45 9.78 -8.15
N VAL A 48 1.71 9.37 -8.27
CA VAL A 48 2.31 9.12 -9.59
C VAL A 48 1.70 7.87 -10.22
N HIS A 49 1.52 6.81 -9.41
CA HIS A 49 0.86 5.57 -9.80
C HIS A 49 -0.39 5.31 -8.94
N VAL A 50 -1.40 4.64 -9.51
CA VAL A 50 -2.60 4.29 -8.76
C VAL A 50 -2.23 3.23 -7.70
N PRO A 51 -2.44 3.52 -6.40
CA PRO A 51 -2.08 2.58 -5.35
C PRO A 51 -3.07 1.42 -5.29
N LEU A 52 -2.57 0.25 -4.90
CA LEU A 52 -3.42 -0.87 -4.53
C LEU A 52 -4.21 -0.53 -3.27
N ARG A 53 -5.46 -1.00 -3.23
CA ARG A 53 -6.37 -0.77 -2.10
C ARG A 53 -5.73 -1.19 -0.78
N ASN A 54 -5.77 -0.31 0.21
CA ASN A 54 -5.22 -0.50 1.56
C ASN A 54 -3.71 -0.74 1.66
N SER A 55 -2.95 -0.49 0.60
CA SER A 55 -1.50 -0.70 0.62
C SER A 55 -0.73 0.52 1.13
N GLU A 56 -1.38 1.68 1.16
CA GLU A 56 -0.72 2.97 1.32
C GLU A 56 -0.51 3.40 2.76
N LYS A 57 0.58 4.13 2.98
CA LYS A 57 0.96 4.73 4.25
C LYS A 57 1.47 6.14 3.98
N ILE A 58 0.68 7.14 4.37
CA ILE A 58 1.03 8.55 4.23
C ILE A 58 1.68 9.03 5.53
N TYR A 59 2.83 9.67 5.39
CA TYR A 59 3.57 10.30 6.47
C TYR A 59 3.67 11.80 6.21
N LYS A 60 3.27 12.60 7.19
CA LYS A 60 3.44 14.06 7.20
C LYS A 60 4.40 14.41 8.34
N ASN A 61 5.54 14.99 8.01
CA ASN A 61 6.62 15.31 8.96
C ASN A 61 7.03 14.11 9.83
N GLY A 62 7.06 12.91 9.24
CA GLY A 62 7.36 11.66 9.94
C GLY A 62 6.20 11.05 10.75
N MET A 63 5.07 11.76 10.89
CA MET A 63 3.88 11.22 11.55
C MET A 63 2.97 10.49 10.57
N ARG A 64 2.62 9.24 10.89
CA ARG A 64 1.66 8.47 10.09
C ARG A 64 0.27 9.05 10.24
N MET A 65 -0.32 9.44 9.12
CA MET A 65 -1.68 9.98 9.08
C MET A 65 -2.72 8.86 9.09
N LYS A 66 -3.93 9.16 9.58
CA LYS A 66 -5.04 8.21 9.58
C LYS A 66 -5.87 8.37 8.31
N ARG A 67 -6.13 7.26 7.61
CA ARG A 67 -7.04 7.25 6.47
C ARG A 67 -8.50 7.40 6.91
N ALA A 68 -9.24 8.24 6.21
CA ALA A 68 -10.68 8.40 6.33
C ALA A 68 -11.44 7.30 5.56
N SER A 69 -12.61 6.95 6.07
CA SER A 69 -13.54 5.99 5.44
C SER A 69 -14.23 6.58 4.21
N ASN A 70 -14.50 7.88 4.22
CA ASN A 70 -15.32 8.59 3.23
C ASN A 70 -14.64 9.90 2.78
N GLU A 71 -15.04 10.40 1.62
CA GLU A 71 -14.54 11.65 1.01
C GLU A 71 -14.71 12.87 1.92
N GLY A 72 -15.71 12.86 2.80
CA GLY A 72 -15.95 13.93 3.77
C GLY A 72 -14.88 14.06 4.87
N ASN A 73 -13.88 13.16 4.95
CA ASN A 73 -12.79 13.22 5.92
C ASN A 73 -13.25 13.41 7.38
N LEU A 74 -14.38 12.80 7.75
CA LEU A 74 -14.99 12.95 9.08
C LEU A 74 -14.22 12.19 10.17
N ASP A 75 -13.64 11.03 9.81
CA ASP A 75 -13.03 10.08 10.76
C ASP A 75 -11.51 9.94 10.63
N GLY A 76 -10.89 10.70 9.71
CA GLY A 76 -9.47 10.60 9.36
C GLY A 76 -8.91 11.88 8.76
N ASP A 77 -7.61 11.87 8.50
CA ASP A 77 -6.85 13.04 8.04
C ASP A 77 -6.79 13.17 6.52
N TYR A 78 -6.98 12.06 5.80
CA TYR A 78 -6.96 12.02 4.33
C TYR A 78 -7.89 10.95 3.78
N TYR A 79 -8.44 11.18 2.60
CA TYR A 79 -9.23 10.24 1.82
C TYR A 79 -8.53 9.96 0.49
N ILE A 80 -8.68 8.74 -0.03
CA ILE A 80 -8.07 8.33 -1.29
C ILE A 80 -9.14 7.78 -2.22
N ASN A 81 -9.16 8.30 -3.44
CA ASN A 81 -9.89 7.71 -4.53
C ASN A 81 -8.98 6.72 -5.29
N TYR A 82 -9.16 5.43 -5.04
CA TYR A 82 -8.37 4.36 -5.70
C TYR A 82 -8.65 4.20 -7.19
N PHE A 83 -9.68 4.87 -7.74
CA PHE A 83 -9.93 4.84 -9.19
C PHE A 83 -9.12 5.91 -9.93
N THR A 84 -8.96 7.09 -9.33
CA THR A 84 -8.23 8.22 -9.94
C THR A 84 -6.81 8.37 -9.40
N GLY A 85 -6.48 7.74 -8.27
CA GLY A 85 -5.21 7.93 -7.57
C GLY A 85 -5.12 9.30 -6.89
N GLU A 86 -6.25 9.94 -6.63
CA GLU A 86 -6.31 11.24 -5.96
C GLU A 86 -6.42 11.09 -4.46
N ILE A 87 -5.81 12.04 -3.76
CA ILE A 87 -5.78 12.16 -2.31
C ILE A 87 -6.41 13.49 -1.95
N LEU A 88 -7.36 13.44 -1.03
CA LEU A 88 -8.02 14.61 -0.48
C LEU A 88 -7.66 14.72 1.00
N PHE A 89 -6.87 15.73 1.36
CA PHE A 89 -6.56 16.01 2.77
C PHE A 89 -7.72 16.70 3.47
N SER A 90 -7.86 16.43 4.77
CA SER A 90 -8.80 17.11 5.65
C SER A 90 -8.45 18.60 5.78
N SER A 91 -9.47 19.44 6.00
CA SER A 91 -9.31 20.88 6.20
C SER A 91 -8.41 21.23 7.39
N LYS A 92 -8.30 20.34 8.38
CA LYS A 92 -7.45 20.51 9.57
C LYS A 92 -5.99 20.14 9.32
N GLN A 93 -5.72 19.33 8.29
CA GLN A 93 -4.42 18.70 8.06
C GLN A 93 -3.84 19.03 6.67
N VAL A 94 -4.15 20.20 6.14
CA VAL A 94 -3.60 20.66 4.85
C VAL A 94 -2.06 20.76 4.93
N PRO A 95 -1.31 20.21 3.96
CA PRO A 95 0.13 20.35 3.91
C PRO A 95 0.58 21.79 3.67
N GLN A 96 1.44 22.31 4.55
CA GLN A 96 2.06 23.62 4.42
C GLN A 96 3.33 23.53 3.54
N PRO A 97 3.82 24.63 2.94
CA PRO A 97 5.00 24.62 2.06
C PRO A 97 6.29 24.10 2.69
N THR A 98 6.40 24.12 4.02
CA THR A 98 7.55 23.59 4.75
C THR A 98 7.36 22.13 5.22
N CYS A 99 6.18 21.55 4.99
CA CYS A 99 5.90 20.18 5.41
C CYS A 99 6.52 19.17 4.45
N VAL A 100 7.10 18.11 5.01
CA VAL A 100 7.56 16.96 4.23
C VAL A 100 6.44 15.92 4.20
N ILE A 101 5.99 15.57 3.00
CA ILE A 101 5.06 14.45 2.79
C ILE A 101 5.84 13.31 2.13
N ALA A 102 5.76 12.14 2.71
CA ALA A 102 6.29 10.91 2.14
C ALA A 102 5.17 9.87 2.10
N VAL A 103 5.08 9.13 1.00
CA VAL A 103 4.10 8.04 0.89
C VAL A 103 4.75 6.75 0.45
N ASP A 104 4.39 5.68 1.17
CA ASP A 104 4.77 4.32 0.82
C ASP A 104 3.52 3.57 0.36
N TYR A 105 3.57 2.90 -0.79
CA TYR A 105 2.43 2.12 -1.28
C TYR A 105 2.87 1.01 -2.24
N LYS A 106 1.96 0.05 -2.47
CA LYS A 106 2.13 -0.97 -3.51
C LYS A 106 1.32 -0.58 -4.73
N TYR A 107 1.86 -0.78 -5.92
CA TYR A 107 1.13 -0.57 -7.17
C TYR A 107 1.39 -1.70 -8.15
N THR A 108 0.41 -2.00 -9.00
CA THR A 108 0.61 -2.84 -10.18
C THR A 108 0.90 -1.91 -11.34
N SER A 109 2.06 -2.04 -11.99
CA SER A 109 2.25 -1.31 -13.25
C SER A 109 1.30 -1.88 -14.27
N GLU A 110 0.22 -1.16 -14.57
CA GLU A 110 -0.47 -1.36 -15.84
C GLU A 110 0.47 -0.83 -16.94
N LEU A 111 0.66 -1.66 -17.97
CA LEU A 111 1.49 -1.39 -19.15
C LEU A 111 1.08 -0.10 -19.85
#